data_AF-A0A6J7W9I7-F1
#
_entry.id   AF-A0A6J7W9I7-F1
#
_cell.length_a   1.000
_cell.length_b   1.000
_cell.length_c   1.000
_cell.angle_alpha   90.00
_cell.angle_beta   90.00
_cell.angle_gamma   90.00
#
_symmetry.space_group_name_H-M   'P 1'
#
loop_
_entity.id
_entity.type
_entity.pdbx_description
1 polymer ?
#
loop_
_entity_poly.entity_id
_entity_poly.type
_entity_poly.pdbx_seq_one_letter_code
_entity_poly.pdbx_strand_id
1 'polypeptide(L)'
;MSEPFRTVGAENSYDVFARINGGGVSGQAGALRLGVARSLNQIDEEANRPALKKAGFLSRDARVIERKKYGLKKARKRSQYSKR
;
A
#
# COMPACT_ATOMS: atom_id res chain seq x y z
N MET A 1 6.80 7.66 -3.55
CA MET A 1 6.28 7.73 -4.94
C MET A 1 7.34 7.37 -5.97
N SER A 2 8.60 7.80 -5.80
CA SER A 2 9.73 7.49 -6.70
C SER A 2 10.30 6.07 -6.60
N GLU A 3 10.00 5.33 -5.52
CA GLU A 3 10.53 3.98 -5.25
C GLU A 3 10.37 2.96 -6.41
N PRO A 4 9.20 2.81 -7.06
CA PRO A 4 9.04 1.89 -8.18
C PRO A 4 9.79 2.34 -9.45
N PHE A 5 9.92 3.65 -9.69
CA PHE A 5 10.70 4.18 -10.81
C PHE A 5 12.21 3.95 -10.61
N ARG A 6 12.69 4.11 -9.38
CA ARG A 6 14.09 3.81 -9.00
C ARG A 6 14.46 2.36 -9.22
N THR A 7 13.55 1.44 -8.94
CA THR A 7 13.83 0.00 -9.07
C THR A 7 13.93 -0.44 -10.52
N VAL A 8 13.26 0.26 -11.43
CA VAL A 8 13.30 0.00 -12.89
C VAL A 8 14.35 0.89 -13.59
N GLY A 9 14.92 1.88 -12.91
CA GLY A 9 15.87 2.82 -13.51
C GLY A 9 15.22 3.84 -14.46
N ALA A 10 13.89 4.00 -14.40
CA ALA A 10 13.11 4.90 -15.25
C ALA A 10 12.72 6.19 -14.52
N GLU A 11 13.66 6.77 -13.76
CA GLU A 11 13.43 8.06 -13.11
C GLU A 11 13.22 9.16 -14.17
N ASN A 12 12.19 9.99 -13.97
CA ASN A 12 11.83 11.13 -14.84
C ASN A 12 11.45 10.77 -16.30
N SER A 13 11.24 9.49 -16.62
CA SER A 13 10.83 9.08 -17.97
C SER A 13 9.31 9.15 -18.20
N TYR A 14 8.51 9.32 -17.15
CA TYR A 14 7.05 9.23 -17.20
C TYR A 14 6.36 10.30 -16.35
N ASP A 15 5.30 10.88 -16.90
CA ASP A 15 4.35 11.70 -16.15
C ASP A 15 3.24 10.83 -15.55
N VAL A 16 2.89 11.07 -14.29
CA VAL A 16 1.87 10.29 -13.56
C VAL A 16 0.67 11.17 -13.23
N PHE A 17 -0.46 10.90 -13.89
CA PHE A 17 -1.75 11.47 -13.54
C PHE A 17 -2.63 10.41 -12.88
N ALA A 18 -3.00 10.63 -11.62
CA ALA A 18 -3.81 9.67 -10.85
C ALA A 18 -4.99 10.37 -10.16
N ARG A 19 -6.16 9.72 -10.20
CA ARG A 19 -7.33 10.12 -9.41
C ARG A 19 -7.52 9.12 -8.27
N ILE A 20 -7.50 9.61 -7.03
CA ILE A 20 -7.64 8.78 -5.83
C ILE A 20 -8.74 9.37 -4.97
N ASN A 21 -9.70 8.53 -4.55
CA ASN A 21 -10.82 8.93 -3.73
C ASN A 21 -10.87 8.07 -2.46
N GLY A 22 -11.17 8.69 -1.32
CA GLY A 22 -11.29 8.02 -0.02
C GLY A 22 -9.96 7.79 0.71
N GLY A 23 -10.05 7.17 1.90
CA GLY A 23 -8.89 6.91 2.76
C GLY A 23 -8.30 8.16 3.42
N GLY A 24 -7.01 8.12 3.72
CA GLY A 24 -6.23 9.26 4.24
C GLY A 24 -4.86 9.34 3.54
N VAL A 25 -4.09 10.39 3.83
CA VAL A 25 -2.86 10.74 3.07
C VAL A 25 -1.87 9.58 2.94
N SER A 26 -1.62 8.84 4.02
CA SER A 26 -0.70 7.70 4.01
C SER A 26 -1.24 6.51 3.21
N GLY A 27 -2.54 6.22 3.31
CA GLY A 27 -3.19 5.18 2.52
C GLY A 27 -3.23 5.50 1.03
N GLN A 28 -3.46 6.77 0.69
CA GLN A 28 -3.44 7.25 -0.69
C GLN A 28 -2.03 7.15 -1.30
N ALA A 29 -0.98 7.51 -0.55
CA ALA A 29 0.40 7.34 -1.01
C ALA A 29 0.74 5.86 -1.31
N GLY A 30 0.29 4.94 -0.45
CA GLY A 30 0.45 3.50 -0.66
C GLY A 30 -0.34 2.98 -1.87
N ALA A 31 -1.57 3.45 -2.05
CA ALA A 31 -2.42 3.10 -3.20
C ALA A 31 -1.81 3.59 -4.52
N LEU A 32 -1.32 4.83 -4.54
CA LEU A 32 -0.65 5.42 -5.69
C LEU A 32 0.62 4.63 -6.07
N ARG A 33 1.43 4.26 -5.07
CA ARG A 33 2.64 3.44 -5.29
C ARG A 33 2.31 2.09 -5.93
N LEU A 34 1.27 1.40 -5.44
CA LEU A 34 0.84 0.13 -6.01
C LEU A 34 0.29 0.30 -7.43
N GLY A 35 -0.47 1.36 -7.69
CA GLY A 35 -0.97 1.69 -9.03
C GLY A 35 0.16 1.89 -10.03
N VAL A 36 1.14 2.75 -9.69
CA VAL A 36 2.32 3.00 -10.50
C VAL A 36 3.12 1.72 -10.77
N ALA A 37 3.37 0.90 -9.76
CA ALA A 37 4.11 -0.35 -9.93
C ALA A 37 3.39 -1.33 -10.88
N ARG A 38 2.05 -1.39 -10.83
CA ARG A 38 1.25 -2.21 -11.76
C ARG A 38 1.26 -1.66 -13.18
N SER A 39 1.18 -0.34 -13.35
CA SER A 39 1.29 0.29 -14.67
C SER A 39 2.66 0.05 -15.30
N LEU A 40 3.75 0.19 -14.54
CA LEU A 40 5.11 -0.12 -15.03
C LEU A 40 5.27 -1.58 -15.43
N ASN A 41 4.65 -2.50 -14.69
CA ASN A 41 4.66 -3.92 -15.04
C ASN A 41 3.85 -4.24 -16.30
N GLN A 42 2.87 -3.42 -16.67
CA GLN A 42 2.10 -3.58 -17.92
C GLN A 42 2.84 -3.04 -19.14
N ILE A 43 3.75 -2.07 -18.97
CA ILE A 43 4.53 -1.49 -20.07
C ILE A 43 5.59 -2.49 -20.56
N ASP A 44 6.30 -3.13 -19.63
CA ASP A 44 7.30 -4.16 -19.93
C ASP A 44 7.25 -5.24 -18.84
N GLU A 45 6.53 -6.32 -19.14
CA GLU A 45 6.28 -7.39 -18.18
C GLU A 45 7.49 -8.33 -18.01
N GLU A 46 8.35 -8.46 -19.00
CA GLU A 46 9.51 -9.36 -18.93
C GLU A 46 10.66 -8.73 -18.15
N ALA A 47 10.95 -7.44 -18.38
CA ALA A 47 12.07 -6.76 -17.72
C ALA A 47 11.71 -6.29 -16.30
N ASN A 48 10.49 -5.79 -16.07
CA ASN A 48 10.16 -5.10 -14.82
C ASN A 48 9.64 -6.03 -13.72
N ARG A 49 8.97 -7.12 -14.10
CA ARG A 49 8.34 -8.05 -13.15
C ARG A 49 9.32 -8.67 -12.15
N PRO A 50 10.53 -9.13 -12.53
CA PRO A 50 11.48 -9.71 -11.58
C PRO A 50 11.92 -8.71 -10.51
N ALA A 51 12.28 -7.49 -10.92
CA ALA A 51 12.74 -6.42 -10.03
C ALA A 51 11.63 -5.95 -9.09
N LEU A 52 10.44 -5.67 -9.63
CA LEU A 52 9.29 -5.19 -8.86
C LEU A 52 8.73 -6.24 -7.90
N LYS A 53 8.73 -7.52 -8.30
CA LYS A 53 8.30 -8.63 -7.44
C LYS A 53 9.28 -8.85 -6.29
N LYS A 54 10.59 -8.81 -6.56
CA LYS A 54 11.64 -8.94 -5.54
C LYS A 54 11.58 -7.81 -4.52
N ALA A 55 11.28 -6.59 -4.97
CA ALA A 55 11.12 -5.43 -4.10
C ALA A 55 9.75 -5.36 -3.38
N GLY A 56 8.83 -6.30 -3.67
CA GLY A 56 7.54 -6.38 -2.98
C GLY A 56 6.49 -5.35 -3.43
N PHE A 57 6.70 -4.64 -4.54
CA PHE A 57 5.81 -3.57 -4.99
C PHE A 57 4.51 -4.06 -5.65
N LEU A 58 4.45 -5.33 -6.05
CA LEU A 58 3.26 -5.91 -6.69
C LEU A 58 2.21 -6.42 -5.69
N SER A 59 2.57 -6.51 -4.40
CA SER A 59 1.70 -7.00 -3.34
C SER A 59 0.84 -5.88 -2.74
N ARG A 60 -0.47 -6.11 -2.65
CA ARG A 60 -1.40 -5.19 -1.97
C ARG A 60 -1.28 -5.36 -0.46
N ASP A 61 -1.14 -4.26 0.27
CA ASP A 61 -1.25 -4.27 1.73
C ASP A 61 -2.69 -4.63 2.14
N ALA A 62 -2.84 -5.75 2.85
CA ALA A 62 -4.14 -6.27 3.29
C ALA A 62 -4.54 -5.75 4.68
N ARG A 63 -3.68 -4.96 5.35
CA ARG A 63 -3.96 -4.46 6.70
C ARG A 63 -5.11 -3.45 6.66
N VAL A 64 -6.16 -3.74 7.41
CA VAL A 64 -7.35 -2.89 7.57
C VAL A 64 -7.65 -2.76 9.06
N ILE A 65 -8.29 -1.65 9.44
CA ILE A 65 -8.74 -1.44 10.81
C ILE A 65 -9.68 -2.57 11.22
N GLU A 66 -9.32 -3.24 12.30
CA GLU A 66 -10.11 -4.32 12.83
C GLU A 66 -11.37 -3.80 13.54
N ARG A 67 -12.51 -4.46 13.36
CA ARG A 67 -13.76 -4.07 14.03
C ARG A 67 -13.67 -4.12 15.55
N LYS A 68 -14.43 -3.24 16.21
CA LYS A 68 -14.71 -3.26 17.65
C LYS A 68 -15.62 -4.43 18.00
N LYS A 69 -15.31 -5.17 19.07
CA LYS A 69 -16.17 -6.23 19.63
C LYS A 69 -16.92 -5.69 20.85
N TYR A 70 -18.07 -6.30 21.16
CA TYR A 70 -18.85 -5.95 22.35
C TYR A 70 -18.02 -6.15 23.63
N GLY A 71 -18.27 -5.34 24.66
CA GLY A 71 -17.53 -5.39 25.92
C GLY A 71 -16.08 -4.88 25.88
N LEU A 72 -15.55 -4.50 24.72
CA LEU A 72 -14.19 -3.94 24.58
C LEU A 72 -14.20 -2.42 24.39
N LYS A 73 -13.17 -1.74 24.92
CA LYS A 73 -12.97 -0.28 24.77
C LYS A 73 -12.52 0.08 23.35
N LYS A 74 -11.75 -0.77 22.68
CA LYS A 74 -11.30 -0.65 21.26
C LYS A 74 -11.39 -2.02 20.56
N ALA A 75 -10.81 -2.17 19.37
CA ALA A 75 -10.79 -3.44 18.62
C ALA A 75 -10.33 -4.66 19.45
N ARG A 76 -9.32 -4.49 20.32
CA ARG A 76 -8.79 -5.54 21.22
C ARG A 76 -8.65 -5.13 22.69
N LYS A 77 -8.73 -3.82 23.00
CA LYS A 77 -8.47 -3.30 24.37
C LYS A 77 -9.61 -3.66 25.33
N ARG A 78 -9.33 -4.47 26.35
CA ARG A 78 -10.24 -4.79 27.46
C ARG A 78 -10.24 -3.68 28.52
N SER A 79 -11.33 -3.57 29.28
CA SER A 79 -11.31 -2.83 30.55
C SER A 79 -10.44 -3.58 31.56
N GLN A 80 -9.74 -2.85 32.42
CA GLN A 80 -9.04 -3.45 33.54
C GLN A 80 -10.09 -4.00 34.52
N TYR A 81 -9.93 -5.26 34.90
CA TYR A 81 -10.76 -5.89 35.92
C TYR A 81 -10.12 -5.71 37.29
N SER A 82 -10.91 -5.32 38.29
CA SER A 82 -10.50 -5.26 39.70
C SER A 82 -11.30 -6.33 40.44
N LYS A 83 -10.59 -7.32 41.01
CA LYS A 83 -11.17 -8.23 42.01
C LYS A 83 -11.24 -7.47 43.33
N ARG A 84 -12.39 -7.59 44.00
CA ARG A 84 -12.54 -7.24 45.41
C ARG A 84 -12.14 -8.43 46.25
#